data_AF-A0A4Y1X1J9-F1
#
_entry.id   AF-A0A4Y1X1J9-F1
#
_cell.length_a   1.000
_cell.length_b   1.000
_cell.length_c   1.000
_cell.angle_alpha   90.00
_cell.angle_beta   90.00
_cell.angle_gamma   90.00
#
_symmetry.space_group_name_H-M   'P 1'
#
loop_
_entity.id
_entity.type
_entity.pdbx_description
1 polymer ?
#
loop_
_entity_poly.entity_id
_entity_poly.type
_entity_poly.pdbx_seq_one_letter_code
_entity_poly.pdbx_strand_id
1 'polypeptide(L)'
;MKRFLLSLFALCGAVAAATAQEEPLKLPEPEFIGQTLAVLPDDTTEQLVQESLTPRHRSSTGQKLFGIGRDHIEEMTLNGTQARNRFRKDDGIAFIVRVPDNGIDPMSVISVFRFKVKKKKRVAEYASVGTFGDRQRNTLERQPFTSRRFGVSSYLIVLRDVEPGEYGITVDALGSLNVSTFGVDE
;
A
#
# COMPACT_ATOMS: atom_id res chain seq x y z
N MET A 1 41.05 -28.81 -61.89
CA MET A 1 40.83 -30.23 -61.53
C MET A 1 41.38 -30.48 -60.13
N LYS A 2 40.70 -31.37 -59.40
CA LYS A 2 40.92 -31.85 -58.02
C LYS A 2 40.04 -31.19 -56.95
N ARG A 3 39.05 -32.01 -56.58
CA ARG A 3 37.99 -31.93 -55.57
C ARG A 3 38.53 -32.39 -54.20
N PHE A 4 37.64 -32.36 -53.20
CA PHE A 4 37.66 -33.03 -51.87
C PHE A 4 38.45 -32.26 -50.79
N LEU A 5 37.96 -32.07 -49.54
CA LEU A 5 37.02 -32.82 -48.70
C LEU A 5 36.36 -31.91 -47.65
N LEU A 6 35.18 -32.33 -47.18
CA LEU A 6 34.47 -31.83 -46.01
C LEU A 6 35.32 -31.92 -44.73
N SER A 7 35.17 -30.94 -43.84
CA SER A 7 35.28 -31.16 -42.40
C SER A 7 34.25 -30.32 -41.66
N LEU A 8 33.20 -31.01 -41.23
CA LEU A 8 32.15 -30.59 -40.33
C LEU A 8 32.76 -30.36 -38.93
N PHE A 9 32.77 -29.13 -38.43
CA PHE A 9 32.95 -28.86 -37.00
C PHE A 9 31.73 -28.09 -36.52
N ALA A 10 30.83 -28.82 -35.85
CA ALA A 10 29.81 -28.25 -35.01
C ALA A 10 30.51 -27.56 -33.83
N LEU A 11 30.54 -26.23 -33.83
CA LEU A 11 30.86 -25.46 -32.64
C LEU A 11 29.55 -24.89 -32.07
N CYS A 12 28.98 -25.68 -31.18
CA CYS A 12 27.98 -25.24 -30.22
C CYS A 12 28.69 -24.23 -29.29
N GLY A 13 28.50 -22.93 -29.55
CA GLY A 13 29.11 -21.85 -28.78
C GLY A 13 28.02 -20.98 -28.18
N ALA A 14 27.77 -21.19 -26.88
CA ALA A 14 26.85 -20.51 -25.99
C ALA A 14 26.40 -19.10 -26.41
N VAL A 15 25.10 -18.94 -26.65
CA VAL A 15 24.42 -17.65 -26.50
C VAL A 15 24.38 -17.37 -24.99
N ALA A 16 25.39 -16.66 -24.49
CA ALA A 16 25.32 -16.03 -23.18
C ALA A 16 24.24 -14.95 -23.26
N ALA A 17 23.00 -15.30 -22.90
CA ALA A 17 21.99 -14.32 -22.57
C ALA A 17 22.52 -13.52 -21.38
N ALA A 18 23.02 -12.32 -21.65
CA ALA A 18 23.36 -11.35 -20.62
C ALA A 18 22.06 -11.00 -19.90
N THR A 19 21.77 -11.70 -18.81
CA THR A 19 20.85 -11.19 -17.81
C THR A 19 21.52 -9.95 -17.24
N ALA A 20 21.08 -8.77 -17.66
CA ALA A 20 21.39 -7.55 -16.94
C ALA A 20 20.90 -7.75 -15.50
N GLN A 21 21.82 -8.05 -14.59
CA GLN A 21 21.55 -7.93 -13.17
C GLN A 21 21.33 -6.43 -12.93
N GLU A 22 20.08 -6.01 -12.77
CA GLU A 22 19.78 -4.68 -12.23
C GLU A 22 20.60 -4.51 -10.95
N GLU A 23 21.44 -3.47 -10.91
CA GLU A 23 22.11 -3.13 -9.66
C GLU A 23 21.04 -2.97 -8.57
N PRO A 24 21.24 -3.57 -7.37
CA PRO A 24 20.24 -3.48 -6.32
C PRO A 24 20.02 -2.02 -5.97
N LEU A 25 18.79 -1.54 -6.17
CA LEU A 25 18.33 -0.20 -5.80
C LEU A 25 18.78 0.14 -4.37
N LYS A 26 19.74 1.05 -4.22
CA LYS A 26 20.35 1.42 -2.92
C LYS A 26 19.54 2.53 -2.23
N LEU A 27 18.33 2.20 -1.77
CA LEU A 27 17.50 3.10 -0.96
C LEU A 27 17.61 2.74 0.53
N PRO A 28 17.48 3.73 1.44
CA PRO A 28 17.44 3.46 2.87
C PRO A 28 16.17 2.71 3.27
N GLU A 29 16.26 1.92 4.34
CA GLU A 29 15.07 1.41 5.05
C GLU A 29 14.57 2.45 6.05
N PRO A 30 13.26 2.53 6.31
CA PRO A 30 12.74 3.33 7.42
C PRO A 30 13.26 2.80 8.77
N GLU A 31 13.44 3.70 9.74
CA GLU A 31 14.06 3.39 11.02
C GLU A 31 13.14 2.57 11.93
N PHE A 32 11.86 2.94 12.00
CA PHE A 32 10.90 2.34 12.93
C PHE A 32 9.79 1.56 12.23
N ILE A 33 9.30 0.51 12.90
CA ILE A 33 8.17 -0.28 12.42
C ILE A 33 6.96 0.62 12.17
N GLY A 34 6.29 0.42 11.03
CA GLY A 34 5.15 1.23 10.61
C GLY A 34 5.51 2.53 9.92
N GLN A 35 6.78 2.94 9.92
CA GLN A 35 7.22 4.03 9.05
C GLN A 35 7.26 3.60 7.60
N THR A 36 6.97 4.57 6.74
CA THR A 36 6.91 4.38 5.30
C THR A 36 7.71 5.46 4.60
N LEU A 37 8.59 5.06 3.70
CA LEU A 37 9.27 5.94 2.75
C LEU A 37 8.57 5.82 1.38
N ALA A 38 8.22 6.93 0.77
CA ALA A 38 7.87 6.99 -0.65
C ALA A 38 9.13 6.91 -1.50
N VAL A 39 9.09 6.16 -2.58
CA VAL A 39 10.13 6.15 -3.61
C VAL A 39 9.75 7.15 -4.67
N LEU A 40 10.59 8.16 -4.87
CA LEU A 40 10.36 9.24 -5.84
C LEU A 40 10.92 8.86 -7.23
N PRO A 41 10.47 9.53 -8.31
CA PRO A 41 10.91 9.21 -9.68
C PRO A 41 12.42 9.41 -9.94
N ASP A 42 13.11 10.15 -9.08
CA ASP A 42 14.55 10.38 -9.13
C ASP A 42 15.36 9.38 -8.30
N ASP A 43 14.74 8.24 -7.94
CA ASP A 43 15.31 7.21 -7.06
C ASP A 43 15.76 7.75 -5.69
N THR A 44 15.13 8.82 -5.21
CA THR A 44 15.27 9.27 -3.82
C THR A 44 14.07 8.83 -2.98
N THR A 45 14.13 9.07 -1.67
CA THR A 45 13.05 8.69 -0.75
C THR A 45 12.57 9.85 0.08
N GLU A 46 11.25 9.91 0.31
CA GLU A 46 10.63 10.86 1.22
C GLU A 46 9.85 10.14 2.33
N GLN A 47 10.01 10.56 3.58
CA GLN A 47 9.26 10.02 4.71
C GLN A 47 7.79 10.49 4.69
N LEU A 48 6.87 9.52 4.70
CA LEU A 48 5.46 9.82 4.88
C LEU A 48 5.18 10.30 6.31
N VAL A 49 4.30 11.29 6.43
CA VAL A 49 3.80 11.75 7.73
C VAL A 49 2.96 10.64 8.36
N GLN A 50 3.28 10.30 9.60
CA GLN A 50 2.47 9.43 10.43
C GLN A 50 1.48 10.25 11.26
N GLU A 51 0.22 9.82 11.26
CA GLU A 51 -0.85 10.42 12.03
C GLU A 51 -1.49 9.34 12.93
N SER A 52 -2.04 9.74 14.07
CA SER A 52 -2.73 8.80 14.96
C SER A 52 -4.24 8.82 14.70
N LEU A 53 -4.77 7.67 14.30
CA LEU A 53 -6.19 7.43 14.10
C LEU A 53 -6.95 7.56 15.42
N THR A 54 -8.06 8.29 15.38
CA THR A 54 -9.00 8.38 16.50
C THR A 54 -10.19 7.45 16.26
N PRO A 55 -10.39 6.41 17.10
CA PRO A 55 -11.57 5.56 17.03
C PRO A 55 -12.85 6.36 17.24
N ARG A 56 -13.89 6.02 16.47
CA ARG A 56 -15.19 6.66 16.53
C ARG A 56 -16.30 5.66 16.28
N HIS A 57 -17.30 5.69 17.14
CA HIS A 57 -18.55 4.97 16.95
C HIS A 57 -19.66 5.90 16.48
N ARG A 58 -20.51 5.43 15.56
CA ARG A 58 -21.70 6.15 15.11
C ARG A 58 -22.81 5.19 14.70
N SER A 59 -24.04 5.70 14.68
CA SER A 59 -25.18 5.08 14.02
C SER A 59 -25.55 5.80 12.73
N SER A 60 -26.18 5.09 11.79
CA SER A 60 -26.67 5.65 10.53
C SER A 60 -27.84 6.63 10.72
N THR A 61 -28.10 7.48 9.72
CA THR A 61 -29.22 8.43 9.78
C THR A 61 -30.58 7.72 9.80
N GLY A 62 -30.74 6.63 9.04
CA GLY A 62 -31.95 5.81 9.08
C GLY A 62 -32.23 5.27 10.48
N GLN A 63 -31.19 4.77 11.17
CA GLN A 63 -31.33 4.30 12.54
C GLN A 63 -31.77 5.42 13.48
N LYS A 64 -31.23 6.63 13.31
CA LYS A 64 -31.55 7.78 14.17
C LYS A 64 -32.96 8.34 13.96
N LEU A 65 -33.45 8.34 12.72
CA LEU A 65 -34.73 8.94 12.38
C LEU A 65 -35.90 7.95 12.43
N PHE A 66 -35.64 6.69 12.04
CA PHE A 66 -36.69 5.69 11.81
C PHE A 66 -36.46 4.39 12.61
N GLY A 67 -35.37 4.29 13.38
CA GLY A 67 -35.04 3.08 14.13
C GLY A 67 -34.54 1.90 13.27
N ILE A 68 -34.36 2.11 11.97
CA ILE A 68 -33.96 1.09 10.98
C ILE A 68 -32.70 1.55 10.22
N GLY A 69 -31.65 0.73 10.18
CA GLY A 69 -30.42 1.00 9.44
C GLY A 69 -29.18 0.33 10.05
N ARG A 70 -28.01 0.96 9.90
CA ARG A 70 -26.80 0.55 10.64
C ARG A 70 -26.84 1.12 12.05
N ASP A 71 -26.86 0.24 13.04
CA ASP A 71 -26.96 0.57 14.46
C ASP A 71 -25.59 0.90 15.05
N HIS A 72 -24.56 0.15 14.63
CA HIS A 72 -23.19 0.34 15.08
C HIS A 72 -22.26 0.42 13.87
N ILE A 73 -21.57 1.55 13.68
CA ILE A 73 -20.55 1.74 12.66
C ILE A 73 -19.27 2.11 13.40
N GLU A 74 -18.20 1.36 13.13
CA GLU A 74 -16.88 1.61 13.66
C GLU A 74 -16.02 2.28 12.59
N GLU A 75 -15.57 3.49 12.91
CA GLU A 75 -14.75 4.32 12.04
C GLU A 75 -13.46 4.70 12.76
N MET A 76 -12.37 4.79 12.01
CA MET A 76 -11.15 5.48 12.42
C MET A 76 -11.12 6.83 11.69
N THR A 77 -10.77 7.90 12.41
CA THR A 77 -10.82 9.26 11.86
C THR A 77 -9.50 10.01 12.04
N LEU A 78 -9.18 10.83 11.04
CA LEU A 78 -8.13 11.84 11.10
C LEU A 78 -8.74 13.22 10.89
N ASN A 79 -8.16 14.22 11.55
CA ASN A 79 -8.50 15.60 11.28
C ASN A 79 -7.81 16.06 10.00
N GLY A 80 -8.42 17.04 9.32
CA GLY A 80 -7.94 17.50 8.03
C GLY A 80 -8.47 16.65 6.88
N THR A 81 -8.60 17.29 5.72
CA THR A 81 -9.15 16.70 4.50
C THR A 81 -8.08 16.20 3.55
N GLN A 82 -6.81 16.55 3.78
CA GLN A 82 -5.70 16.25 2.88
C GLN A 82 -4.49 15.80 3.69
N ALA A 83 -3.81 14.77 3.20
CA ALA A 83 -2.48 14.39 3.63
C ALA A 83 -1.43 15.39 3.14
N ARG A 84 -0.30 15.44 3.85
CA ARG A 84 0.82 16.33 3.53
C ARG A 84 1.58 15.87 2.29
N ASN A 85 1.94 14.58 2.23
CA ASN A 85 2.61 14.00 1.08
C ASN A 85 1.58 13.76 -0.02
N ARG A 86 1.89 14.19 -1.25
CA ARG A 86 1.01 14.07 -2.41
C ARG A 86 1.78 13.58 -3.63
N PHE A 87 1.16 12.67 -4.38
CA PHE A 87 1.76 12.02 -5.55
C PHE A 87 0.82 12.12 -6.74
N ARG A 88 1.36 12.19 -7.96
CA ARG A 88 0.55 12.10 -9.18
C ARG A 88 0.24 10.65 -9.50
N LYS A 89 -0.97 10.38 -9.98
CA LYS A 89 -1.41 9.04 -10.37
C LYS A 89 -0.49 8.41 -11.44
N ASP A 90 -0.02 9.22 -12.38
CA ASP A 90 0.73 8.76 -13.55
C ASP A 90 2.22 8.47 -13.28
N ASP A 91 2.79 8.94 -12.17
CA ASP A 91 4.22 8.79 -11.87
C ASP A 91 4.58 7.37 -11.38
N GLY A 92 3.57 6.54 -11.10
CA GLY A 92 3.74 5.28 -10.40
C GLY A 92 4.03 5.50 -8.92
N ILE A 93 3.32 4.77 -8.05
CA ILE A 93 3.41 5.01 -6.60
C ILE A 93 4.00 3.79 -5.91
N ALA A 94 5.18 3.96 -5.32
CA ALA A 94 5.90 2.91 -4.61
C ALA A 94 6.36 3.36 -3.22
N PHE A 95 6.42 2.39 -2.30
CA PHE A 95 6.78 2.64 -0.91
C PHE A 95 7.68 1.56 -0.35
N ILE A 96 8.63 1.95 0.49
CA ILE A 96 9.37 1.05 1.38
C ILE A 96 8.70 1.10 2.75
N VAL A 97 8.14 -0.02 3.19
CA VAL A 97 7.37 -0.13 4.44
C VAL A 97 8.16 -0.99 5.43
N ARG A 98 8.48 -0.42 6.58
CA ARG A 98 9.20 -1.12 7.66
C ARG A 98 8.23 -2.00 8.45
N VAL A 99 8.53 -3.29 8.53
CA VAL A 99 7.70 -4.30 9.21
C VAL A 99 8.48 -5.00 10.32
N PRO A 100 7.80 -5.67 11.28
CA PRO A 100 8.50 -6.46 12.30
C PRO A 100 9.29 -7.63 11.71
N ASP A 101 8.74 -8.26 10.67
CA ASP A 101 9.31 -9.42 10.00
C ASP A 101 8.90 -9.43 8.52
N ASN A 102 9.87 -9.39 7.60
CA ASN A 102 9.65 -9.46 6.15
C ASN A 102 9.72 -10.91 5.61
N GLY A 103 9.67 -11.90 6.49
CA GLY A 103 9.41 -13.30 6.19
C GLY A 103 7.92 -13.63 6.06
N ILE A 104 7.05 -12.82 6.68
CA ILE A 104 5.60 -13.01 6.75
C ILE A 104 4.92 -12.39 5.53
N ASP A 105 3.88 -13.05 4.99
CA ASP A 105 3.11 -12.55 3.85
C ASP A 105 2.74 -11.05 3.99
N PRO A 106 3.18 -10.17 3.06
CA PRO A 106 2.97 -8.73 3.16
C PRO A 106 1.49 -8.33 3.23
N MET A 107 0.58 -9.10 2.63
CA MET A 107 -0.87 -8.83 2.69
C MET A 107 -1.47 -9.03 4.09
N SER A 108 -0.83 -9.86 4.91
CA SER A 108 -1.26 -10.08 6.30
C SER A 108 -0.77 -8.98 7.26
N VAL A 109 0.30 -8.28 6.89
CA VAL A 109 0.97 -7.29 7.75
C VAL A 109 0.67 -5.86 7.31
N ILE A 110 0.58 -5.59 6.00
CA ILE A 110 0.42 -4.24 5.46
C ILE A 110 -1.01 -4.05 4.96
N SER A 111 -1.63 -2.95 5.38
CA SER A 111 -2.92 -2.52 4.85
C SER A 111 -2.79 -1.16 4.20
N VAL A 112 -3.05 -1.08 2.90
CA VAL A 112 -3.22 0.17 2.16
C VAL A 112 -4.71 0.35 1.90
N PHE A 113 -5.27 1.49 2.29
CA PHE A 113 -6.70 1.75 2.13
C PHE A 113 -6.97 3.21 1.83
N ARG A 114 -8.12 3.44 1.19
CA ARG A 114 -8.62 4.78 0.88
C ARG A 114 -9.50 5.30 2.00
N PHE A 115 -9.27 6.55 2.37
CA PHE A 115 -10.15 7.30 3.26
C PHE A 115 -11.33 7.88 2.50
N LYS A 116 -12.49 7.92 3.16
CA LYS A 116 -13.62 8.76 2.75
C LYS A 116 -13.45 10.13 3.37
N VAL A 117 -13.31 11.17 2.54
CA VAL A 117 -13.30 12.56 3.03
C VAL A 117 -14.73 12.97 3.36
N LYS A 118 -15.01 13.22 4.65
CA LYS A 118 -16.32 13.65 5.14
C LYS A 118 -16.15 14.93 5.96
N LYS A 119 -16.72 16.04 5.48
CA LYS A 119 -16.60 17.37 6.10
C LYS A 119 -15.13 17.79 6.23
N LYS A 120 -14.62 17.93 7.47
CA LYS A 120 -13.25 18.34 7.79
C LYS A 120 -12.35 17.17 8.22
N LYS A 121 -12.72 15.93 7.86
CA LYS A 121 -12.06 14.71 8.33
C LYS A 121 -11.88 13.69 7.20
N ARG A 122 -10.81 12.91 7.31
CA ARG A 122 -10.61 11.64 6.60
C ARG A 122 -11.13 10.50 7.48
N VAL A 123 -11.93 9.60 6.90
CA VAL A 123 -12.67 8.56 7.64
C VAL A 123 -12.45 7.20 6.99
N ALA A 124 -12.00 6.24 7.79
CA ALA A 124 -11.85 4.84 7.43
C ALA A 124 -12.89 4.01 8.20
N GLU A 125 -13.89 3.49 7.52
CA GLU A 125 -14.92 2.62 8.10
C GLU A 125 -14.47 1.17 7.98
N TYR A 126 -14.35 0.43 9.08
CA TYR A 126 -13.81 -0.93 9.05
C TYR A 126 -14.81 -2.01 9.49
N ALA A 127 -15.88 -1.62 10.20
CA ALA A 127 -16.97 -2.51 10.55
C ALA A 127 -18.30 -1.77 10.65
N SER A 128 -19.40 -2.47 10.35
CA SER A 128 -20.74 -2.03 10.70
C SER A 128 -21.66 -3.20 11.06
N VAL A 129 -22.66 -2.90 11.88
CA VAL A 129 -23.76 -3.79 12.25
C VAL A 129 -25.07 -3.12 11.84
N GLY A 130 -26.03 -3.92 11.37
CA GLY A 130 -27.38 -3.51 11.02
C GLY A 130 -28.40 -3.88 12.09
N THR A 131 -29.54 -3.17 12.10
CA THR A 131 -30.66 -3.40 13.04
C THR A 131 -31.16 -4.84 13.07
N PHE A 132 -31.04 -5.57 11.96
CA PHE A 132 -31.46 -6.97 11.83
C PHE A 132 -30.34 -7.98 12.15
N GLY A 133 -29.23 -7.52 12.73
CA GLY A 133 -28.11 -8.37 13.14
C GLY A 133 -27.06 -8.64 12.07
N ASP A 134 -27.22 -8.09 10.86
CA ASP A 134 -26.22 -8.22 9.78
C ASP A 134 -24.92 -7.50 10.17
N ARG A 135 -23.81 -8.25 10.22
CA ARG A 135 -22.48 -7.72 10.57
C ARG A 135 -21.61 -7.70 9.33
N GLN A 136 -21.18 -6.51 8.91
CA GLN A 136 -20.20 -6.33 7.86
C GLN A 136 -18.85 -5.99 8.49
N ARG A 137 -17.83 -6.82 8.26
CA ARG A 137 -16.44 -6.58 8.69
C ARG A 137 -15.56 -6.34 7.47
N ASN A 138 -14.43 -5.65 7.64
CA ASN A 138 -13.46 -5.33 6.59
C ASN A 138 -14.08 -4.49 5.46
N THR A 139 -14.85 -3.45 5.83
CA THR A 139 -15.47 -2.50 4.90
C THR A 139 -14.51 -1.46 4.33
N LEU A 140 -13.21 -1.59 4.62
CA LEU A 140 -12.16 -0.73 4.10
C LEU A 140 -12.04 -0.90 2.59
N GLU A 141 -12.02 0.22 1.88
CA GLU A 141 -11.68 0.27 0.46
C GLU A 141 -10.16 0.07 0.32
N ARG A 142 -9.74 -1.18 0.16
CA ARG A 142 -8.32 -1.55 0.08
C ARG A 142 -7.74 -1.17 -1.28
N GLN A 143 -6.56 -0.56 -1.27
CA GLN A 143 -5.80 -0.29 -2.48
C GLN A 143 -4.91 -1.51 -2.79
N PRO A 144 -5.07 -2.16 -3.95
CA PRO A 144 -4.21 -3.26 -4.35
C PRO A 144 -2.76 -2.80 -4.57
N PHE A 145 -1.82 -3.68 -4.25
CA PHE A 145 -0.40 -3.46 -4.47
C PHE A 145 0.30 -4.78 -4.81
N THR A 146 1.40 -4.68 -5.55
CA THR A 146 2.41 -5.75 -5.65
C THR A 146 3.53 -5.50 -4.65
N SER A 147 4.22 -6.54 -4.20
CA SER A 147 5.24 -6.40 -3.17
C SER A 147 6.43 -7.34 -3.39
N ARG A 148 7.60 -6.94 -2.88
CA ARG A 148 8.79 -7.77 -2.75
C ARG A 148 9.55 -7.42 -1.49
N ARG A 149 10.32 -8.37 -0.96
CA ARG A 149 11.24 -8.10 0.17
C ARG A 149 12.23 -7.00 -0.22
N PHE A 150 12.53 -6.14 0.74
CA PHE A 150 13.46 -5.04 0.60
C PHE A 150 14.33 -4.93 1.86
N GLY A 151 15.65 -4.91 1.67
CA GLY A 151 16.60 -4.87 2.77
C GLY A 151 16.41 -6.04 3.75
N VAL A 152 16.57 -5.74 5.04
CA VAL A 152 16.54 -6.74 6.12
C VAL A 152 15.13 -6.92 6.70
N SER A 153 14.33 -5.87 6.79
CA SER A 153 13.02 -5.93 7.48
C SER A 153 11.98 -4.99 6.89
N SER A 154 12.04 -4.80 5.58
CA SER A 154 11.07 -3.98 4.85
C SER A 154 10.49 -4.71 3.64
N TYR A 155 9.40 -4.16 3.14
CA TYR A 155 8.84 -4.50 1.84
C TYR A 155 8.89 -3.28 0.93
N LEU A 156 9.29 -3.48 -0.33
CA LEU A 156 8.96 -2.53 -1.39
C LEU A 156 7.60 -2.92 -1.93
N ILE A 157 6.63 -2.03 -1.82
CA ILE A 157 5.29 -2.17 -2.38
C ILE A 157 5.11 -1.19 -3.53
N VAL A 158 4.38 -1.61 -4.56
CA VAL A 158 4.01 -0.77 -5.72
C VAL A 158 2.51 -0.84 -5.86
N LEU A 159 1.84 0.30 -5.76
CA LEU A 159 0.39 0.36 -5.87
C LEU A 159 -0.07 0.05 -7.30
N ARG A 160 -1.23 -0.58 -7.43
CA ARG A 160 -1.87 -0.91 -8.72
C ARG A 160 -3.21 -0.22 -8.79
N ASP A 161 -3.65 0.19 -9.98
CA ASP A 161 -5.00 0.73 -10.22
C ASP A 161 -5.37 1.84 -9.22
N VAL A 162 -4.45 2.79 -9.02
CA VAL A 162 -4.63 3.88 -8.05
C VAL A 162 -5.57 4.92 -8.63
N GLU A 163 -6.51 5.39 -7.82
CA GLU A 163 -7.39 6.50 -8.17
C GLU A 163 -7.07 7.75 -7.34
N PRO A 164 -7.41 8.96 -7.81
CA PRO A 164 -7.20 10.18 -7.03
C PRO A 164 -7.93 10.11 -5.69
N GLY A 165 -7.29 10.49 -4.59
CA GLY A 165 -7.90 10.37 -3.28
C GLY A 165 -6.92 10.47 -2.12
N GLU A 166 -7.42 10.16 -0.92
CA GLU A 166 -6.66 10.21 0.32
C GLU A 166 -6.48 8.81 0.86
N TYR A 167 -5.26 8.46 1.24
CA TYR A 167 -4.88 7.08 1.55
C TYR A 167 -4.10 6.97 2.85
N GLY A 168 -4.14 5.77 3.42
CA GLY A 168 -3.41 5.39 4.62
C GLY A 168 -2.71 4.05 4.45
N ILE A 169 -1.54 3.92 5.05
CA ILE A 169 -0.76 2.69 5.17
C ILE A 169 -0.60 2.36 6.64
N THR A 170 -1.02 1.17 7.04
CA THR A 170 -0.77 0.63 8.38
C THR A 170 0.04 -0.65 8.31
N VAL A 171 0.86 -0.86 9.34
CA VAL A 171 1.58 -2.10 9.61
C VAL A 171 0.96 -2.72 10.85
N ASP A 172 0.52 -3.98 10.73
CA ASP A 172 -0.44 -4.64 11.60
C ASP A 172 -1.82 -3.97 11.54
N ALA A 173 -2.63 -4.44 10.59
CA ALA A 173 -3.77 -3.72 9.99
C ALA A 173 -4.69 -3.01 10.98
N LEU A 174 -4.82 -3.47 12.23
CA LEU A 174 -5.71 -2.89 13.26
C LEU A 174 -5.19 -3.03 14.71
N GLY A 175 -3.89 -3.25 14.92
CA GLY A 175 -3.25 -3.25 16.26
C GLY A 175 -2.62 -1.91 16.65
N SER A 176 -2.12 -1.18 15.64
CA SER A 176 -1.51 0.15 15.79
C SER A 176 -2.49 1.26 15.38
N LEU A 177 -2.56 2.33 16.18
CA LEU A 177 -3.33 3.52 15.82
C LEU A 177 -2.54 4.48 14.92
N ASN A 178 -1.29 4.18 14.59
CA ASN A 178 -0.48 5.04 13.72
C ASN A 178 -0.66 4.63 12.25
N VAL A 179 -0.86 5.63 11.39
CA VAL A 179 -1.04 5.46 9.94
C VAL A 179 -0.13 6.43 9.20
N SER A 180 0.63 5.92 8.24
CA SER A 180 1.35 6.77 7.28
C SER A 180 0.36 7.26 6.22
N THR A 181 0.26 8.57 6.00
CA THR A 181 -0.77 9.15 5.10
C THR A 181 -0.17 9.74 3.83
N PHE A 182 -0.93 9.63 2.74
CA PHE A 182 -0.60 10.26 1.47
C PHE A 182 -1.86 10.58 0.66
N GLY A 183 -1.74 11.57 -0.22
CA GLY A 183 -2.74 11.93 -1.22
C GLY A 183 -2.28 11.52 -2.62
N VAL A 184 -3.25 11.23 -3.47
CA VAL A 184 -3.06 10.99 -4.89
C VAL A 184 -3.86 12.03 -5.65
N ASP A 185 -3.15 12.79 -6.48
CA ASP A 185 -3.71 13.78 -7.40
C ASP A 185 -3.78 13.20 -8.81
N GLU A 186 -4.50 13.89 -9.70
CA GLU A 186 -4.49 13.61 -11.15
C GLU A 186 -3.07 13.71 -11.72
#